data_AF-A0AAW4K377-F1
#
_entry.id   AF-A0AAW4K377-F1
#
_cell.length_a   1.000
_cell.length_b   1.000
_cell.length_c   1.000
_cell.angle_alpha   90.00
_cell.angle_beta   90.00
_cell.angle_gamma   90.00
#
_symmetry.space_group_name_H-M   'P 1'
#
loop_
_entity.id
_entity.type
_entity.pdbx_description
1 polymer ?
#
loop_
_entity_poly.entity_id
_entity_poly.type
_entity_poly.pdbx_seq_one_letter_code
_entity_poly.pdbx_strand_id
1 'polypeptide(L)' 'MESQEVKYVGVDCGKKSIEVVRINSENSLERRQFSTTESGINNLLQWLTLNDIVGL' A
#
# COMPACT_ATOMS: atom_id res chain seq x y z
N MET A 1 -3.97 18.98 17.98
CA MET A 1 -4.06 18.32 16.67
C MET A 1 -3.36 16.99 16.85
N GLU A 2 -4.09 15.88 16.78
CA GLU A 2 -3.47 14.55 16.70
C GLU A 2 -2.54 14.54 15.48
N SER A 3 -1.29 14.14 15.68
CA SER A 3 -0.36 13.96 14.57
C SER A 3 -0.87 12.78 13.75
N GLN A 4 -1.22 13.02 12.47
CA GLN A 4 -1.57 11.92 11.58
C GLN A 4 -0.31 11.07 11.38
N GLU A 5 -0.40 9.80 11.76
CA GLU A 5 0.67 8.83 11.58
C GLU A 5 0.89 8.62 10.07
N VAL A 6 2.06 9.05 9.59
CA VAL A 6 2.49 8.85 8.21
C VAL A 6 2.95 7.41 8.05
N LYS A 7 2.46 6.74 7.00
CA LYS A 7 2.78 5.34 6.71
C LYS A 7 3.49 5.24 5.37
N TYR A 8 4.61 4.53 5.31
CA TYR A 8 5.35 4.35 4.06
C TYR A 8 4.89 3.09 3.37
N VAL A 9 4.58 3.20 2.08
CA VAL A 9 4.11 2.07 1.26
C VAL A 9 5.06 1.85 0.09
N GLY A 10 5.68 0.68 0.04
CA GLY A 10 6.44 0.21 -1.12
C GLY A 10 5.53 -0.61 -2.04
N VAL A 11 5.61 -0.34 -3.35
CA VAL A 11 4.81 -1.04 -4.37
C VAL A 11 5.73 -1.60 -5.45
N ASP A 12 5.72 -2.92 -5.62
CA ASP A 12 6.39 -3.59 -6.74
C ASP A 12 5.34 -4.15 -7.71
N CYS A 13 5.40 -3.73 -8.97
CA CYS A 13 4.41 -4.07 -9.99
C CYS A 13 4.98 -5.09 -10.99
N GLY A 14 4.62 -6.36 -10.80
CA GLY A 14 4.90 -7.43 -11.74
C GLY A 14 3.83 -7.55 -12.84
N LYS A 15 4.02 -8.49 -13.77
CA LYS A 15 3.14 -8.66 -14.93
C LYS A 15 1.67 -9.01 -14.58
N LYS A 16 1.45 -9.76 -13.49
CA LYS A 16 0.12 -10.26 -13.09
C LYS A 16 -0.28 -9.84 -11.67
N SER A 17 0.67 -9.36 -10.89
CA SER A 17 0.51 -9.10 -9.46
C SER A 17 1.21 -7.81 -9.09
N ILE A 18 0.65 -7.12 -8.09
CA ILE A 18 1.20 -5.94 -7.45
C ILE A 18 1.47 -6.34 -6.00
N GLU A 19 2.73 -6.35 -5.58
CA GLU A 19 3.10 -6.59 -4.20
C GLU A 19 3.21 -5.25 -3.46
N VAL A 20 2.57 -5.18 -2.30
CA VAL A 20 2.47 -3.95 -1.53
C VAL A 20 2.88 -4.21 -0.09
N VAL A 21 3.80 -3.39 0.41
CA VAL A 21 4.30 -3.44 1.78
C VAL A 21 4.06 -2.09 2.44
N ARG A 22 3.30 -2.07 3.54
CA ARG A 22 3.09 -0.88 4.38
C ARG A 22 3.91 -1.01 5.66
N ILE A 23 4.67 0.04 5.97
CA ILE A 23 5.43 0.20 7.22
C ILE A 23 4.67 1.20 8.09
N ASN A 24 4.20 0.74 9.25
CA ASN A 24 3.58 1.62 10.26
C ASN A 24 4.63 2.16 11.24
N SER A 25 4.27 3.14 12.07
CA SER A 25 5.18 3.81 13.01
C SER A 25 5.80 2.89 14.05
N GLU A 26 5.15 1.77 14.35
CA GLU A 26 5.65 0.74 15.26
C GLU A 26 6.65 -0.24 14.59
N ASN A 27 7.12 0.07 13.38
CA ASN A 27 7.90 -0.83 12.52
C ASN A 27 7.17 -2.16 12.20
N SER A 28 5.85 -2.20 12.36
CA SER A 28 5.04 -3.33 11.92
C SER A 28 4.86 -3.30 10.41
N LEU A 29 4.95 -4.47 9.79
CA LEU A 29 4.85 -4.65 8.33
C LEU A 29 3.53 -5.32 7.99
N GLU A 30 2.70 -4.64 7.18
CA GLU A 30 1.57 -5.27 6.50
C GLU A 30 1.98 -5.57 5.05
N ARG A 31 1.80 -6.81 4.60
CA ARG A 31 2.04 -7.21 3.20
C ARG A 31 0.75 -7.66 2.56
N ARG A 32 0.49 -7.23 1.33
CA ARG A 32 -0.66 -7.68 0.54
C ARG A 32 -0.28 -7.77 -0.92
N GLN A 33 -0.89 -8.74 -1.61
CA GLN A 33 -0.76 -8.88 -3.06
C GLN A 33 -2.11 -8.57 -3.71
N PHE A 34 -2.08 -7.80 -4.80
CA PHE A 34 -3.22 -7.49 -5.63
C PHE A 34 -2.97 -7.99 -7.05
N SER A 35 -4.02 -8.15 -7.86
CA SER A 35 -3.86 -8.44 -9.29
C SER A 35 -3.68 -7.15 -10.10
N THR A 36 -3.11 -7.25 -11.30
CA THR A 36 -3.03 -6.14 -12.27
C THR A 36 -4.31 -5.95 -13.09
N THR A 37 -5.39 -6.66 -12.75
CA THR A 37 -6.72 -6.44 -13.34
C THR A 37 -7.32 -5.14 -12.82
N GLU A 38 -8.31 -4.58 -13.52
CA GLU A 38 -9.03 -3.38 -13.08
C GLU A 38 -9.58 -3.54 -11.65
N SER A 39 -10.22 -4.68 -11.35
CA SER A 39 -10.71 -4.97 -10.00
C SER A 39 -9.58 -5.06 -8.97
N GLY A 40 -8.42 -5.60 -9.34
CA GLY A 40 -7.26 -5.67 -8.44
C GLY A 40 -6.68 -4.29 -8.12
N ILE A 41 -6.58 -3.43 -9.13
CA ILE A 41 -6.15 -2.04 -8.97
C ILE A 41 -7.16 -1.27 -8.12
N ASN A 42 -8.46 -1.44 -8.34
CA ASN A 42 -9.49 -0.81 -7.51
C ASN A 42 -9.40 -1.26 -6.04
N ASN A 43 -9.16 -2.55 -5.80
CA ASN A 43 -8.97 -3.07 -4.44
C ASN A 43 -7.70 -2.49 -3.79
N LEU A 44 -6.62 -2.27 -4.54
CA LEU A 44 -5.43 -1.59 -4.06
C LEU A 44 -5.75 -0.15 -3.66
N LEU A 45 -6.40 0.62 -4.54
CA LEU A 45 -6.78 2.00 -4.27
C LEU A 45 -7.69 2.15 -3.06
N GLN A 46 -8.59 1.19 -2.82
CA GLN A 46 -9.45 1.14 -1.62
C GLN A 46 -8.70 0.79 -0.34
N TRP A 47 -7.60 0.03 -0.45
CA TRP A 47 -6.79 -0.35 0.71
C TRP A 47 -5.79 0.72 1.11
N LEU A 48 -5.33 1.55 0.16
CA LEU A 48 -4.54 2.74 0.43
C LEU A 48 -5.37 3.80 1.17
N THR A 49 -4.69 4.58 1.99
CA THR A 49 -5.27 5.67 2.79
C THR A 49 -4.59 6.99 2.44
N LEU A 50 -5.23 8.12 2.77
CA LEU A 50 -4.67 9.45 2.50
C LEU A 50 -3.35 9.74 3.25
N ASN A 51 -3.02 8.94 4.26
CA ASN A 51 -1.79 9.08 5.06
C ASN A 51 -0.65 8.19 4.53
N ASP A 52 -0.91 7.36 3.52
CA ASP A 52 0.12 6.52 2.90
C ASP A 52 0.98 7.36 1.95
N ILE A 53 2.28 7.37 2.18
CA ILE A 53 3.28 7.87 1.24
C ILE A 53 3.77 6.68 0.42
N VAL A 54 3.41 6.68 -0.86
CA VAL A 54 3.76 5.60 -1.79
C VAL A 54 5.12 5.89 -2.44
N GLY A 55 6.06 4.96 -2.27
CA GLY A 55 7.33 4.92 -3.00
C GLY A 55 7.28 3.89 -4.13
N LEU A 56 7.84 4.27 -5.29
CA LEU A 56 7.99 3.44 -6.49
C LEU A 56 9.43 2.91 -6.59
#